data_AF-A0ABD3J7C9-F1
#
_entry.id   AF-A0ABD3J7C9-F1
#
_cell.length_a   1.000
_cell.length_b   1.000
_cell.length_c   1.000
_cell.angle_alpha   90.00
_cell.angle_beta   90.00
_cell.angle_gamma   90.00
#
_symmetry.space_group_name_H-M   'P 1'
#
loop_
_entity.id
_entity.type
_entity.pdbx_description
1 polymer ?
#
loop_
_entity_poly.entity_id
_entity_poly.type
_entity_poly.pdbx_seq_one_letter_code
_entity_poly.pdbx_strand_id
1 'polypeptide(L)'
;MSESRASFPLRPPPTKTSLKPSLAVTILSVLAPVPVITILYQLEPFDPAPLPNSRMLRGAEMVGAGLVVGPEDVVYDPESGVIYVGCADGWVKRIKVNIGGRPLGLALGRDGKLIVCDSYKGLLKVSKRDGTVELLTDEAEGLKFNLTDGADVARDGTIYFTDASYKYTLKEAIWDVLEGQPHGRFLSYDPTTKETRVLARDLYFPNGVALSPDQSFVIFCETVMRRCKRYYINGERKGHIDTFIDRLPGYPDNIRYDGKGHYWIALYSGSSMSNKLLLKYPIIRKGAAILERIDRRPGKPVAHYYDPQLSSISSGSKIGDYLYCGSLYYPYILRLKLD
;
A
#
# COMPACT_ATOMS: atom_id res chain seq x y z
N MET A 1 -73.04 6.37 -55.94
CA MET A 1 -71.72 6.70 -56.52
C MET A 1 -70.74 6.72 -55.36
N SER A 2 -69.63 5.99 -55.45
CA SER A 2 -68.74 5.70 -54.30
C SER A 2 -67.57 6.67 -54.17
N GLU A 3 -67.14 6.92 -52.93
CA GLU A 3 -66.08 7.86 -52.57
C GLU A 3 -64.68 7.44 -53.06
N SER A 4 -63.83 8.42 -53.36
CA SER A 4 -62.45 8.20 -53.80
C SER A 4 -61.50 7.95 -52.62
N ARG A 5 -61.11 6.68 -52.41
CA ARG A 5 -59.96 6.36 -51.54
C ARG A 5 -58.64 6.62 -52.26
N ALA A 6 -58.02 7.76 -51.96
CA ALA A 6 -56.63 8.01 -52.34
C ALA A 6 -55.69 7.08 -51.54
N SER A 7 -54.82 6.34 -52.24
CA SER A 7 -53.83 5.44 -51.65
C SER A 7 -52.57 6.20 -51.24
N PHE A 8 -52.30 6.29 -49.95
CA PHE A 8 -51.02 6.79 -49.44
C PHE A 8 -49.90 5.75 -49.71
N PRO A 9 -48.71 6.18 -50.17
CA PRO A 9 -47.56 5.30 -50.27
C PRO A 9 -47.06 4.89 -48.88
N LEU A 10 -46.76 3.60 -48.70
CA LEU A 10 -46.21 3.07 -47.46
C LEU A 10 -44.83 3.68 -47.18
N ARG A 11 -44.60 4.16 -45.95
CA ARG A 11 -43.25 4.53 -45.49
C ARG A 11 -42.36 3.28 -45.49
N PRO A 12 -41.10 3.36 -45.95
CA PRO A 12 -40.13 2.29 -45.71
C PRO A 12 -39.87 2.15 -44.20
N PRO A 13 -39.54 0.94 -43.71
CA PRO A 13 -39.20 0.72 -42.30
C PRO A 13 -37.93 1.49 -41.92
N PRO A 14 -37.79 1.95 -40.66
CA PRO A 14 -36.60 2.67 -40.22
C PRO A 14 -35.37 1.76 -40.25
N THR A 15 -34.44 2.07 -41.14
CA THR A 15 -33.13 1.42 -41.22
C THR A 15 -32.33 1.69 -39.95
N LYS A 16 -32.33 0.73 -39.02
CA LYS A 16 -31.45 0.74 -37.84
C LYS A 16 -30.00 0.49 -38.26
N THR A 17 -29.36 1.50 -38.86
CA THR A 17 -27.91 1.56 -39.07
C THR A 17 -27.20 1.68 -37.72
N SER A 18 -27.07 0.54 -37.04
CA SER A 18 -26.16 0.39 -35.91
C SER A 18 -24.73 0.50 -36.43
N LEU A 19 -24.18 1.73 -36.42
CA LEU A 19 -22.74 1.93 -36.52
C LEU A 19 -22.10 1.31 -35.27
N LYS A 20 -21.70 0.04 -35.39
CA LYS A 20 -20.68 -0.52 -34.49
C LYS A 20 -19.42 0.34 -34.69
N PRO A 21 -18.90 1.04 -33.66
CA PRO A 21 -17.65 1.76 -33.80
C PRO A 21 -16.57 0.76 -34.21
N SER A 22 -15.74 1.11 -35.20
CA SER A 22 -14.66 0.23 -35.64
C SER A 22 -13.71 -0.04 -34.47
N LEU A 23 -13.02 -1.18 -34.52
CA LEU A 23 -12.08 -1.53 -33.45
C LEU A 23 -11.03 -0.42 -33.25
N ALA A 24 -10.62 0.25 -34.33
CA ALA A 24 -9.76 1.43 -34.29
C ALA A 24 -10.36 2.60 -33.49
N VAL A 25 -11.64 2.93 -33.65
CA VAL A 25 -12.29 4.02 -32.88
C VAL A 25 -12.35 3.69 -31.38
N THR A 26 -12.64 2.42 -31.04
CA THR A 26 -12.66 1.96 -29.63
C THR A 26 -11.25 1.91 -29.03
N ILE A 27 -10.24 1.49 -29.81
CA ILE A 27 -8.84 1.54 -29.38
C ILE A 27 -8.38 2.99 -29.20
N LEU A 28 -8.77 3.91 -30.10
CA LEU A 28 -8.42 5.33 -29.97
C LEU A 28 -9.10 5.97 -28.75
N SER A 29 -10.38 5.71 -28.49
CA SER A 29 -11.07 6.29 -27.33
C SER A 29 -10.59 5.74 -25.98
N VAL A 30 -10.02 4.52 -25.95
CA VAL A 30 -9.43 3.92 -24.74
C VAL A 30 -7.96 4.28 -24.55
N LEU A 31 -7.17 4.43 -25.62
CA LEU A 31 -5.73 4.71 -25.53
C LEU A 31 -5.33 6.18 -25.71
N ALA A 32 -6.02 6.97 -26.55
CA ALA A 32 -5.70 8.39 -26.75
C ALA A 32 -5.89 9.29 -25.51
N PRO A 33 -6.73 8.96 -24.50
CA PRO A 33 -6.68 9.68 -23.23
C PRO A 33 -5.30 9.64 -22.58
N VAL A 34 -4.50 8.58 -22.75
CA VAL A 34 -3.19 8.45 -22.08
C VAL A 34 -2.20 9.54 -22.53
N PRO A 35 -1.86 9.73 -23.82
CA PRO A 35 -0.96 10.81 -24.23
C PRO A 35 -1.56 12.20 -24.00
N VAL A 36 -2.86 12.40 -24.25
CA VAL A 36 -3.50 13.72 -24.07
C VAL A 36 -3.54 14.13 -22.59
N ILE A 37 -3.83 13.21 -21.67
CA ILE A 37 -3.79 13.46 -20.22
C ILE A 37 -2.33 13.53 -19.71
N THR A 38 -1.36 12.91 -20.38
CA THR A 38 0.08 13.06 -20.06
C THR A 38 0.60 14.45 -20.48
N ILE A 39 0.05 15.04 -21.54
CA ILE A 39 0.37 16.42 -21.97
C ILE A 39 -0.36 17.46 -21.11
N LEU A 40 -1.66 17.25 -20.83
CA LEU A 40 -2.47 18.16 -20.00
C LEU A 40 -2.11 18.13 -18.52
N TYR A 41 -1.70 16.97 -17.99
CA TYR A 41 -1.14 16.84 -16.65
C TYR A 41 0.36 16.62 -16.77
N GLN A 42 1.08 17.69 -17.11
CA GLN A 42 2.48 17.81 -16.69
C GLN A 42 2.53 17.46 -15.19
N LEU A 43 3.33 16.46 -14.84
CA LEU A 43 3.58 16.14 -13.45
C LEU A 43 4.34 17.33 -12.87
N GLU A 44 3.70 18.08 -11.95
CA GLU A 44 4.37 19.14 -11.20
C GLU A 44 5.72 18.60 -10.70
N PRO A 45 6.84 19.29 -10.99
CA PRO A 45 8.14 18.87 -10.49
C PRO A 45 8.09 18.68 -8.98
N PHE A 46 8.57 17.53 -8.52
CA PHE A 46 8.92 17.40 -7.11
C PHE A 46 10.19 18.22 -6.90
N ASP A 47 10.09 19.32 -6.15
CA ASP A 47 11.25 20.07 -5.70
C ASP A 47 12.10 19.17 -4.79
N PRO A 48 13.34 18.80 -5.21
CA PRO A 48 14.16 17.90 -4.43
C PRO A 48 14.63 18.58 -3.14
N ALA A 49 14.76 17.79 -2.07
CA ALA A 49 15.36 18.26 -0.82
C ALA A 49 16.76 18.85 -1.10
N PRO A 50 17.16 19.99 -0.50
CA PRO A 50 18.39 20.71 -0.86
C PRO A 50 19.71 19.93 -0.73
N LEU A 51 19.71 18.80 -0.02
CA LEU A 51 20.88 17.95 0.24
C LEU A 51 20.62 16.48 -0.17
N PRO A 52 20.65 16.16 -1.48
CA PRO A 52 20.40 14.79 -1.96
C PRO A 52 21.62 13.87 -1.77
N ASN A 53 21.55 12.90 -0.86
CA ASN A 53 22.60 11.87 -0.70
C ASN A 53 22.37 10.66 -1.63
N SER A 54 22.95 10.70 -2.82
CA SER A 54 22.90 9.60 -3.80
C SER A 54 23.83 8.42 -3.49
N ARG A 55 24.48 8.39 -2.33
CA ARG A 55 25.53 7.39 -1.97
C ARG A 55 25.33 6.76 -0.58
N MET A 56 24.08 6.69 -0.09
CA MET A 56 23.71 6.16 1.24
C MET A 56 24.46 4.88 1.68
N LEU A 57 24.69 3.92 0.78
CA LEU A 57 25.38 2.65 1.10
C LEU A 57 26.91 2.81 1.32
N ARG A 58 27.53 3.91 0.89
CA ARG A 58 28.97 4.15 1.11
C ARG A 58 29.19 4.73 2.50
N GLY A 59 29.52 3.86 3.45
CA GLY A 59 29.73 4.20 4.86
C GLY A 59 28.60 3.77 5.79
N ALA A 60 27.60 3.04 5.28
CA ALA A 60 26.59 2.38 6.12
C ALA A 60 27.14 1.06 6.71
N GLU A 61 26.86 0.81 7.98
CA GLU A 61 27.15 -0.46 8.67
C GLU A 61 25.90 -1.35 8.70
N MET A 62 26.06 -2.66 8.51
CA MET A 62 24.96 -3.64 8.51
C MET A 62 24.64 -4.14 9.93
N VAL A 63 24.19 -3.24 10.80
CA VAL A 63 23.79 -3.57 12.17
C VAL A 63 22.66 -4.61 12.17
N GLY A 64 22.87 -5.74 12.84
CA GLY A 64 21.87 -6.83 12.92
C GLY A 64 21.83 -7.79 11.72
N ALA A 65 22.78 -7.73 10.79
CA ALA A 65 22.87 -8.69 9.68
C ALA A 65 22.83 -10.15 10.15
N GLY A 66 22.02 -10.99 9.50
CA GLY A 66 21.81 -12.40 9.86
C GLY A 66 21.06 -12.63 11.18
N LEU A 67 20.75 -11.57 11.94
CA LEU A 67 20.10 -11.63 13.24
C LEU A 67 18.63 -11.15 13.12
N VAL A 68 18.39 -10.03 12.43
CA VAL A 68 17.03 -9.59 12.03
C VAL A 68 16.55 -10.31 10.76
N VAL A 69 15.23 -10.39 10.55
CA VAL A 69 14.62 -11.05 9.37
C VAL A 69 13.55 -10.13 8.82
N GLY A 70 13.82 -9.43 7.71
CA GLY A 70 12.92 -8.42 7.16
C GLY A 70 12.56 -7.32 8.16
N PRO A 71 13.55 -6.57 8.70
CA PRO A 71 13.28 -5.46 9.60
C PRO A 71 12.44 -4.37 8.93
N GLU A 72 11.60 -3.72 9.71
CA GLU A 72 10.56 -2.80 9.27
C GLU A 72 10.75 -1.46 10.03
N ASP A 73 10.23 -1.31 11.25
CA ASP A 73 10.41 -0.13 12.12
C ASP A 73 11.46 -0.35 13.23
N VAL A 74 12.03 0.76 13.72
CA VAL A 74 12.99 0.79 14.83
C VAL A 74 12.69 1.93 15.82
N VAL A 75 12.80 1.65 17.12
CA VAL A 75 12.75 2.67 18.19
C VAL A 75 13.95 2.54 19.12
N TYR A 76 14.53 3.68 19.51
CA TYR A 76 15.67 3.76 20.43
C TYR A 76 15.21 4.17 21.83
N ASP A 77 15.67 3.43 22.84
CA ASP A 77 15.47 3.74 24.25
C ASP A 77 16.75 4.38 24.82
N PRO A 78 16.75 5.70 25.09
CA PRO A 78 17.93 6.42 25.57
C PRO A 78 18.25 6.13 27.05
N GLU A 79 17.32 5.58 27.83
CA GLU A 79 17.55 5.22 29.24
C GLU A 79 18.35 3.92 29.34
N SER A 80 18.02 2.92 28.52
CA SER A 80 18.71 1.61 28.52
C SER A 80 19.81 1.48 27.46
N GLY A 81 19.86 2.39 26.48
CA GLY A 81 20.78 2.34 25.34
C GLY A 81 20.49 1.21 24.36
N VAL A 82 19.22 0.80 24.26
CA VAL A 82 18.76 -0.37 23.49
C VAL A 82 17.94 0.09 22.27
N ILE A 83 18.10 -0.59 21.14
CA ILE A 83 17.19 -0.45 20.00
C ILE A 83 16.16 -1.58 20.05
N TYR A 84 14.91 -1.31 19.70
CA TYR A 84 13.86 -2.32 19.52
C TYR A 84 13.44 -2.30 18.06
N VAL A 85 13.28 -3.48 17.45
CA VAL A 85 13.09 -3.62 15.99
C VAL A 85 11.91 -4.55 15.67
N GLY A 86 11.02 -4.11 14.76
CA GLY A 86 10.03 -4.95 14.10
C GLY A 86 10.65 -5.68 12.89
N CYS A 87 10.28 -6.94 12.67
CA CYS A 87 10.84 -7.88 11.66
C CYS A 87 9.70 -8.69 10.99
N ALA A 88 9.92 -9.97 10.61
CA ALA A 88 8.94 -10.77 9.85
C ALA A 88 8.31 -11.96 10.60
N ASP A 89 8.87 -12.38 11.73
CA ASP A 89 8.62 -13.67 12.43
C ASP A 89 7.79 -13.61 13.77
N GLY A 90 6.92 -12.61 13.98
CA GLY A 90 5.95 -12.52 15.11
C GLY A 90 6.22 -11.70 16.41
N TRP A 91 7.44 -11.63 16.97
CA TRP A 91 7.84 -10.97 18.25
C TRP A 91 8.42 -9.54 18.11
N VAL A 92 8.96 -8.90 19.16
CA VAL A 92 9.82 -7.67 19.03
C VAL A 92 11.31 -8.01 19.24
N LYS A 93 12.23 -7.58 18.36
CA LYS A 93 13.68 -7.81 18.53
C LYS A 93 14.31 -6.82 19.51
N ARG A 94 14.76 -7.29 20.69
CA ARG A 94 15.50 -6.47 21.65
C ARG A 94 16.98 -6.36 21.27
N ILE A 95 17.37 -5.28 20.61
CA ILE A 95 18.72 -5.07 20.10
C ILE A 95 19.62 -4.39 21.15
N LYS A 96 20.25 -5.23 21.99
CA LYS A 96 21.73 -5.33 22.01
C LYS A 96 22.18 -6.41 21.00
N VAL A 97 21.55 -6.34 19.83
CA VAL A 97 21.48 -7.25 18.66
C VAL A 97 20.82 -8.65 18.88
N ASN A 98 19.55 -8.80 18.42
CA ASN A 98 18.59 -9.98 18.40
C ASN A 98 17.80 -10.29 19.71
N ILE A 99 16.57 -10.87 19.81
CA ILE A 99 15.55 -11.62 18.99
C ILE A 99 14.12 -11.20 19.48
N GLY A 100 12.93 -11.36 18.84
CA GLY A 100 12.46 -11.94 17.54
C GLY A 100 11.44 -11.07 16.74
N GLY A 101 10.96 -11.50 15.55
CA GLY A 101 9.70 -11.19 14.80
C GLY A 101 9.01 -9.82 14.52
N ARG A 102 7.68 -9.81 14.21
CA ARG A 102 6.90 -8.82 13.40
C ARG A 102 5.81 -7.96 14.10
N PRO A 103 6.19 -6.81 14.67
CA PRO A 103 5.48 -5.53 14.62
C PRO A 103 5.39 -4.92 13.22
N LEU A 104 4.56 -3.88 13.08
CA LEU A 104 4.64 -2.86 12.01
C LEU A 104 4.92 -1.43 12.52
N GLY A 105 4.99 -1.25 13.84
CA GLY A 105 5.23 0.06 14.45
C GLY A 105 5.47 -0.06 15.93
N LEU A 106 6.47 0.66 16.42
CA LEU A 106 6.91 0.67 17.81
C LEU A 106 6.88 2.09 18.39
N ALA A 107 6.44 2.24 19.63
CA ALA A 107 6.58 3.49 20.37
C ALA A 107 6.88 3.24 21.85
N LEU A 108 7.56 4.18 22.51
CA LEU A 108 7.95 4.02 23.91
C LEU A 108 6.88 4.62 24.83
N GLY A 109 6.16 3.75 25.53
CA GLY A 109 5.17 4.13 26.53
C GLY A 109 5.81 4.74 27.78
N ARG A 110 5.13 5.73 28.37
CA ARG A 110 5.63 6.54 29.48
C ARG A 110 5.90 5.77 30.79
N ASP A 111 5.38 4.55 30.92
CA ASP A 111 5.66 3.60 32.00
C ASP A 111 6.82 2.63 31.68
N GLY A 112 7.67 2.97 30.71
CA GLY A 112 8.83 2.17 30.30
C GLY A 112 8.44 0.86 29.60
N LYS A 113 7.24 0.78 29.01
CA LYS A 113 6.75 -0.38 28.25
C LYS A 113 6.66 -0.02 26.76
N LEU A 114 6.72 -1.02 25.90
CA LEU A 114 6.63 -0.81 24.44
C LEU A 114 5.15 -0.80 24.04
N ILE A 115 4.76 0.16 23.22
CA ILE A 115 3.54 0.11 22.44
C ILE A 115 3.89 -0.51 21.09
N VAL A 116 3.05 -1.43 20.63
CA VAL A 116 3.29 -2.25 19.44
C VAL A 116 2.03 -2.29 18.58
N CYS A 117 2.15 -1.89 17.33
CA CYS A 117 1.15 -2.18 16.31
C CYS A 117 1.39 -3.58 15.76
N ASP A 118 0.40 -4.46 15.93
CA ASP A 118 0.38 -5.81 15.36
C ASP A 118 -0.65 -5.86 14.23
N SER A 119 -0.17 -6.21 13.03
CA SER A 119 -0.95 -6.24 11.79
C SER A 119 -2.15 -7.19 11.78
N TYR A 120 -2.34 -8.00 12.82
CA TYR A 120 -3.44 -8.95 12.98
C TYR A 120 -4.14 -8.88 14.34
N LYS A 121 -3.50 -8.32 15.38
CA LYS A 121 -4.04 -8.29 16.75
C LYS A 121 -4.45 -6.90 17.25
N GLY A 122 -4.16 -5.84 16.50
CA GLY A 122 -4.47 -4.47 16.93
C GLY A 122 -3.34 -3.80 17.68
N LEU A 123 -3.69 -2.91 18.61
CA LEU A 123 -2.76 -2.15 19.43
C LEU A 123 -2.40 -2.94 20.70
N LEU A 124 -1.13 -3.28 20.85
CA LEU A 124 -0.60 -4.07 21.97
C LEU A 124 0.32 -3.23 22.86
N LYS A 125 0.45 -3.66 24.12
CA LYS A 125 1.38 -3.13 25.11
C LYS A 125 2.25 -4.25 25.65
N VAL A 126 3.57 -4.12 25.51
CA VAL A 126 4.55 -5.17 25.84
C VAL A 126 5.49 -4.68 26.93
N SER A 127 5.54 -5.40 28.04
CA SER A 127 6.38 -5.08 29.18
C SER A 127 7.86 -5.41 28.93
N LYS A 128 8.76 -4.42 29.07
CA LYS A 128 10.22 -4.61 28.86
C LYS A 128 10.85 -5.60 29.86
N ARG A 129 10.22 -5.83 31.03
CA ARG A 129 10.78 -6.58 32.18
C ARG A 129 10.66 -8.09 32.03
N ASP A 130 9.48 -8.56 31.67
CA ASP A 130 9.04 -9.96 31.68
C ASP A 130 8.50 -10.42 30.31
N GLY A 131 8.29 -9.51 29.36
CA GLY A 131 7.75 -9.82 28.04
C GLY A 131 6.23 -9.96 27.97
N THR A 132 5.52 -9.69 29.07
CA THR A 132 4.05 -9.80 29.14
C THR A 132 3.39 -8.87 28.10
N VAL A 133 2.45 -9.42 27.33
CA VAL A 133 1.70 -8.73 26.26
C VAL A 133 0.26 -8.49 26.72
N GLU A 134 -0.16 -7.24 26.77
CA GLU A 134 -1.53 -6.78 27.00
C GLU A 134 -2.12 -6.31 25.66
N LEU A 135 -3.35 -6.73 25.34
CA LEU A 135 -4.13 -6.13 24.25
C LEU A 135 -4.77 -4.84 24.78
N LEU A 136 -4.49 -3.70 24.14
CA LEU A 136 -5.10 -2.41 24.48
C LEU A 136 -6.44 -2.23 23.76
N THR A 137 -6.46 -2.49 22.45
CA THR A 137 -7.64 -2.40 21.59
C THR A 137 -7.43 -3.12 20.25
N ASP A 138 -8.44 -3.82 19.76
CA ASP A 138 -8.49 -4.45 18.42
C ASP A 138 -9.66 -3.94 17.56
N GLU A 139 -10.46 -2.98 18.04
CA GLU A 139 -11.59 -2.40 17.32
C GLU A 139 -11.84 -0.92 17.67
N ALA A 140 -12.54 -0.23 16.76
CA ALA A 140 -13.19 1.03 17.07
C ALA A 140 -14.58 1.04 16.40
N GLU A 141 -15.59 1.50 17.13
CA GLU A 141 -16.96 1.71 16.62
C GLU A 141 -17.61 0.44 16.04
N GLY A 142 -17.31 -0.73 16.63
CA GLY A 142 -17.80 -2.04 16.16
C GLY A 142 -17.08 -2.59 14.92
N LEU A 143 -16.03 -1.91 14.45
CA LEU A 143 -15.24 -2.31 13.28
C LEU A 143 -13.80 -2.63 13.71
N LYS A 144 -13.46 -3.93 13.72
CA LYS A 144 -12.12 -4.47 13.99
C LYS A 144 -11.04 -3.80 13.14
N PHE A 145 -9.83 -3.74 13.65
CA PHE A 145 -8.64 -3.43 12.84
C PHE A 145 -8.26 -4.66 12.03
N ASN A 146 -7.72 -4.46 10.82
CA ASN A 146 -7.21 -5.56 9.99
C ASN A 146 -5.79 -5.29 9.46
N LEU A 147 -5.28 -4.07 9.67
CA LEU A 147 -3.87 -3.74 9.41
C LEU A 147 -3.42 -2.57 10.30
N THR A 148 -3.25 -2.80 11.59
CA THR A 148 -2.68 -1.80 12.50
C THR A 148 -1.18 -1.60 12.21
N ASP A 149 -0.78 -0.35 11.96
CA ASP A 149 0.45 -0.03 11.22
C ASP A 149 1.39 0.88 12.04
N GLY A 150 1.29 2.20 11.95
CA GLY A 150 2.15 3.14 12.70
C GLY A 150 1.56 3.60 14.04
N ALA A 151 2.42 3.98 15.00
CA ALA A 151 2.01 4.61 16.26
C ALA A 151 3.06 5.54 16.90
N ASP A 152 2.58 6.48 17.71
CA ASP A 152 3.38 7.32 18.61
C ASP A 152 2.61 7.66 19.92
N VAL A 153 3.32 8.04 20.99
CA VAL A 153 2.75 8.22 22.34
C VAL A 153 2.94 9.64 22.86
N ALA A 154 1.84 10.30 23.21
CA ALA A 154 1.84 11.66 23.73
C ALA A 154 2.30 11.75 25.18
N ARG A 155 2.70 12.96 25.60
CA ARG A 155 3.17 13.26 26.96
C ARG A 155 2.14 12.93 28.04
N ASP A 156 0.84 12.99 27.75
CA ASP A 156 -0.23 12.59 28.67
C ASP A 156 -0.40 11.06 28.77
N GLY A 157 0.12 10.30 27.80
CA GLY A 157 -0.03 8.85 27.67
C GLY A 157 -1.01 8.42 26.58
N THR A 158 -1.72 9.35 25.92
CA THR A 158 -2.56 9.05 24.76
C THR A 158 -1.73 8.46 23.63
N ILE A 159 -2.14 7.32 23.09
CA ILE A 159 -1.48 6.66 21.97
C ILE A 159 -2.21 7.06 20.69
N TYR A 160 -1.49 7.61 19.71
CA TYR A 160 -2.02 7.89 18.38
C TYR A 160 -1.52 6.83 17.42
N PHE A 161 -2.41 6.24 16.61
CA PHE A 161 -2.08 5.10 15.77
C PHE A 161 -2.94 5.01 14.50
N THR A 162 -2.54 4.16 13.56
CA THR A 162 -3.25 3.91 12.30
C THR A 162 -3.71 2.47 12.15
N ASP A 163 -4.83 2.32 11.45
CA ASP A 163 -5.31 1.06 10.86
C ASP A 163 -5.33 1.32 9.35
N ALA A 164 -4.28 0.85 8.66
CA ALA A 164 -4.00 1.17 7.26
C ALA A 164 -5.11 0.66 6.32
N SER A 165 -5.75 -0.43 6.70
CA SER A 165 -6.98 -0.91 6.08
C SER A 165 -7.77 -1.77 7.05
N TYR A 166 -9.02 -1.39 7.35
CA TYR A 166 -9.95 -2.24 8.10
C TYR A 166 -10.44 -3.47 7.30
N LYS A 167 -10.18 -3.53 5.99
CA LYS A 167 -10.75 -4.53 5.08
C LYS A 167 -9.78 -5.65 4.72
N TYR A 168 -8.53 -5.32 4.41
CA TYR A 168 -7.48 -6.24 3.95
C TYR A 168 -6.36 -6.40 4.97
N THR A 169 -5.85 -7.63 5.10
CA THR A 169 -4.66 -7.90 5.92
C THR A 169 -3.37 -7.49 5.21
N LEU A 170 -2.26 -7.50 5.95
CA LEU A 170 -0.90 -7.30 5.41
C LEU A 170 -0.53 -8.24 4.24
N LYS A 171 -1.10 -9.46 4.19
CA LYS A 171 -0.88 -10.41 3.07
C LYS A 171 -1.64 -10.02 1.79
N GLU A 172 -2.58 -9.10 1.94
CA GLU A 172 -3.53 -8.65 0.94
C GLU A 172 -3.42 -7.14 0.69
N ALA A 173 -2.41 -6.46 1.24
CA ALA A 173 -2.18 -5.03 1.06
C ALA A 173 -2.15 -4.61 -0.42
N ILE A 174 -1.68 -5.47 -1.33
CA ILE A 174 -1.75 -5.25 -2.76
C ILE A 174 -3.19 -5.14 -3.29
N TRP A 175 -4.15 -5.87 -2.70
CA TRP A 175 -5.58 -5.78 -3.04
C TRP A 175 -6.22 -4.49 -2.56
N ASP A 176 -5.81 -3.95 -1.40
CA ASP A 176 -6.24 -2.64 -0.94
C ASP A 176 -5.79 -1.54 -1.93
N VAL A 177 -4.50 -1.56 -2.28
CA VAL A 177 -3.89 -0.63 -3.27
C VAL A 177 -4.54 -0.74 -4.65
N LEU A 178 -4.89 -1.96 -5.09
CA LEU A 178 -5.52 -2.21 -6.39
C LEU A 178 -7.02 -1.86 -6.40
N GLU A 179 -7.78 -2.17 -5.35
CA GLU A 179 -9.16 -1.71 -5.24
C GLU A 179 -9.20 -0.18 -5.09
N GLY A 180 -8.21 0.40 -4.42
CA GLY A 180 -7.97 1.83 -4.29
C GLY A 180 -9.21 2.58 -3.81
N GLN A 181 -9.81 2.03 -2.76
CA GLN A 181 -10.83 2.64 -1.91
C GLN A 181 -10.20 2.93 -0.55
N PRO A 182 -10.66 3.95 0.18
CA PRO A 182 -9.94 4.45 1.34
C PRO A 182 -10.34 3.73 2.63
N HIS A 183 -9.92 2.47 2.82
CA HIS A 183 -10.24 1.69 4.03
C HIS A 183 -9.43 2.08 5.28
N GLY A 184 -8.67 3.16 5.23
CA GLY A 184 -7.77 3.57 6.29
C GLY A 184 -8.43 4.44 7.37
N ARG A 185 -7.96 4.27 8.62
CA ARG A 185 -8.34 5.07 9.78
C ARG A 185 -7.11 5.59 10.53
N PHE A 186 -7.23 6.79 11.09
CA PHE A 186 -6.30 7.33 12.10
C PHE A 186 -7.06 7.47 13.43
N LEU A 187 -6.46 7.03 14.52
CA LEU A 187 -7.13 6.78 15.81
C LEU A 187 -6.32 7.30 17.00
N SER A 188 -6.98 7.40 18.14
CA SER A 188 -6.33 7.52 19.45
C SER A 188 -6.89 6.53 20.46
N TYR A 189 -6.02 6.00 21.32
CA TYR A 189 -6.36 5.22 22.51
C TYR A 189 -5.92 5.96 23.77
N ASP A 190 -6.83 6.16 24.71
CA ASP A 190 -6.52 6.68 26.05
C ASP A 190 -6.37 5.50 27.04
N PRO A 191 -5.18 5.23 27.60
CA PRO A 191 -4.98 4.14 28.54
C PRO A 191 -5.65 4.34 29.91
N THR A 192 -6.17 5.54 30.20
CA THR A 192 -6.85 5.88 31.46
C THR A 192 -8.32 5.45 31.42
N THR A 193 -9.03 5.81 30.34
CA THR A 193 -10.43 5.41 30.11
C THR A 193 -10.57 4.07 29.39
N LYS A 194 -9.48 3.58 28.77
CA LYS A 194 -9.45 2.48 27.79
C LYS A 194 -10.31 2.72 26.53
N GLU A 195 -10.67 3.98 26.26
CA GLU A 195 -11.48 4.35 25.10
C GLU A 195 -10.63 4.44 23.82
N THR A 196 -11.15 3.90 22.72
CA THR A 196 -10.58 4.08 21.37
C THR A 196 -11.48 4.98 20.54
N ARG A 197 -10.92 6.04 19.95
CA ARG A 197 -11.65 7.01 19.11
C ARG A 197 -11.05 7.06 17.70
N VAL A 198 -11.92 7.07 16.68
CA VAL A 198 -11.50 7.35 15.30
C VAL A 198 -11.40 8.87 15.12
N LEU A 199 -10.22 9.35 14.75
CA LEU A 199 -9.92 10.77 14.56
C LEU A 199 -10.00 11.21 13.10
N ALA A 200 -9.71 10.29 12.17
CA ALA A 200 -9.95 10.46 10.75
C ALA A 200 -10.34 9.14 10.08
N ARG A 201 -11.18 9.25 9.05
CA ARG A 201 -11.68 8.15 8.19
C ARG A 201 -11.24 8.40 6.76
N ASP A 202 -11.57 7.47 5.88
CA ASP A 202 -11.47 7.63 4.44
C ASP A 202 -10.05 8.05 4.01
N LEU A 203 -9.07 7.41 4.66
CA LEU A 203 -7.64 7.56 4.39
C LEU A 203 -7.17 6.45 3.45
N TYR A 204 -6.20 6.77 2.58
CA TYR A 204 -5.63 5.81 1.63
C TYR A 204 -4.32 5.21 2.15
N PHE A 205 -4.44 4.06 2.82
CA PHE A 205 -3.33 3.33 3.44
C PHE A 205 -2.50 4.23 4.39
N PRO A 206 -3.10 4.72 5.50
CA PRO A 206 -2.40 5.49 6.52
C PRO A 206 -1.45 4.59 7.31
N ASN A 207 -0.16 4.92 7.27
CA ASN A 207 0.94 4.15 7.84
C ASN A 207 1.58 4.96 8.99
N GLY A 208 2.79 5.51 8.82
CA GLY A 208 3.59 6.08 9.89
C GLY A 208 2.96 7.25 10.63
N VAL A 209 3.22 7.33 11.94
CA VAL A 209 2.70 8.35 12.87
C VAL A 209 3.86 9.01 13.62
N ALA A 210 3.83 10.34 13.75
CA ALA A 210 4.80 11.09 14.56
C ALA A 210 4.16 12.31 15.24
N LEU A 211 4.37 12.46 16.54
CA LEU A 211 3.96 13.63 17.30
C LEU A 211 4.84 14.85 17.03
N SER A 212 4.24 16.02 17.21
CA SER A 212 4.96 17.29 17.31
C SER A 212 5.73 17.41 18.64
N PRO A 213 6.90 18.08 18.67
CA PRO A 213 7.72 18.15 19.89
C PRO A 213 7.05 18.94 21.00
N ASP A 214 6.27 19.97 20.63
CA ASP A 214 5.45 20.81 21.51
C ASP A 214 4.08 20.19 21.84
N GLN A 215 3.72 19.07 21.20
CA GLN A 215 2.43 18.39 21.29
C GLN A 215 1.26 19.23 20.73
N SER A 216 1.50 20.10 19.75
CA SER A 216 0.44 20.86 19.05
C SER A 216 -0.38 20.01 18.06
N PHE A 217 0.28 19.08 17.36
CA PHE A 217 -0.32 18.18 16.37
C PHE A 217 0.32 16.78 16.33
N VAL A 218 -0.33 15.86 15.62
CA VAL A 218 0.20 14.55 15.21
C VAL A 218 0.25 14.50 13.69
N ILE A 219 1.35 14.04 13.11
CA ILE A 219 1.47 13.73 11.68
C ILE A 219 1.09 12.27 11.46
N PHE A 220 0.34 11.98 10.39
CA PHE A 220 0.18 10.64 9.83
C PHE A 220 0.43 10.65 8.32
N CYS A 221 1.02 9.60 7.77
CA CYS A 221 1.35 9.49 6.35
C CYS A 221 0.40 8.56 5.59
N GLU A 222 -0.15 9.01 4.46
CA GLU A 222 -0.96 8.21 3.54
C GLU A 222 -0.09 7.66 2.41
N THR A 223 0.27 6.38 2.49
CA THR A 223 1.23 5.72 1.61
C THR A 223 0.84 5.87 0.15
N VAL A 224 -0.38 5.43 -0.22
CA VAL A 224 -0.86 5.43 -1.61
C VAL A 224 -0.95 6.85 -2.21
N MET A 225 -1.24 7.85 -1.37
CA MET A 225 -1.40 9.25 -1.79
C MET A 225 -0.09 10.05 -1.83
N ARG A 226 1.03 9.46 -1.36
CA ARG A 226 2.36 10.09 -1.34
C ARG A 226 2.39 11.44 -0.59
N ARG A 227 1.72 11.48 0.57
CA ARG A 227 1.56 12.69 1.38
C ARG A 227 1.50 12.35 2.86
N CYS A 228 1.73 13.35 3.72
CA CYS A 228 1.43 13.25 5.14
C CYS A 228 0.58 14.45 5.59
N LYS A 229 -0.39 14.17 6.47
CA LYS A 229 -1.34 15.12 7.04
C LYS A 229 -0.98 15.37 8.50
N ARG A 230 -1.36 16.52 9.05
CA ARG A 230 -1.27 16.80 10.49
C ARG A 230 -2.64 17.07 11.08
N TYR A 231 -2.93 16.40 12.19
CA TYR A 231 -4.14 16.52 13.01
C TYR A 231 -3.79 17.31 14.28
N TYR A 232 -4.47 18.42 14.54
CA TYR A 232 -4.20 19.25 15.72
C TYR A 232 -4.88 18.67 16.97
N ILE A 233 -4.14 18.49 18.06
CA ILE A 233 -4.64 17.79 19.27
C ILE A 233 -5.03 18.75 20.41
N ASN A 234 -4.67 20.02 20.29
CA ASN A 234 -4.98 21.12 21.22
C ASN A 234 -4.94 22.48 20.48
N GLY A 235 -5.11 23.57 21.23
CA GLY A 235 -5.32 24.91 20.67
C GLY A 235 -6.68 25.08 19.97
N GLU A 236 -6.92 26.26 19.40
CA GLU A 236 -8.17 26.59 18.71
C GLU A 236 -8.47 25.67 17.51
N ARG A 237 -7.42 25.10 16.89
CA ARG A 237 -7.52 24.22 15.73
C ARG A 237 -7.75 22.75 16.10
N LYS A 238 -7.92 22.39 17.38
CA LYS A 238 -8.11 20.99 17.83
C LYS A 238 -9.17 20.26 17.00
N GLY A 239 -8.82 19.11 16.45
CA GLY A 239 -9.69 18.31 15.60
C GLY A 239 -9.60 18.61 14.10
N HIS A 240 -8.99 19.72 13.69
CA HIS A 240 -8.74 19.99 12.27
C HIS A 240 -7.60 19.15 11.71
N ILE A 241 -7.64 18.93 10.40
CA ILE A 241 -6.59 18.30 9.62
C ILE A 241 -6.19 19.24 8.48
N ASP A 242 -4.89 19.42 8.26
CA ASP A 242 -4.36 20.02 7.03
C ASP A 242 -3.12 19.25 6.52
N THR A 243 -2.56 19.68 5.38
CA THR A 243 -1.36 19.07 4.80
C THR A 243 -0.11 19.44 5.61
N PHE A 244 0.69 18.43 5.95
CA PHE A 244 2.06 18.62 6.43
C PHE A 244 3.05 18.61 5.25
N ILE A 245 2.96 17.59 4.38
CA ILE A 245 3.70 17.50 3.12
C ILE A 245 2.87 16.72 2.08
N ASP A 246 3.04 17.03 0.79
CA ASP A 246 2.33 16.38 -0.32
C ASP A 246 3.31 16.11 -1.48
N ARG A 247 2.87 15.33 -2.47
CA ARG A 247 3.62 15.00 -3.71
C ARG A 247 5.00 14.38 -3.49
N LEU A 248 5.20 13.61 -2.42
CA LEU A 248 6.46 12.93 -2.09
C LEU A 248 7.02 12.10 -3.26
N PRO A 249 8.36 11.98 -3.40
CA PRO A 249 8.99 11.35 -4.57
C PRO A 249 8.83 9.83 -4.57
N GLY A 250 8.48 9.25 -3.41
CA GLY A 250 8.12 7.86 -3.20
C GLY A 250 6.85 7.73 -2.37
N TYR A 251 6.57 6.51 -1.95
CA TYR A 251 5.41 6.16 -1.12
C TYR A 251 5.82 6.16 0.36
N PRO A 252 5.29 7.08 1.20
CA PRO A 252 5.69 7.19 2.58
C PRO A 252 5.27 5.98 3.40
N ASP A 253 6.16 5.63 4.30
CA ASP A 253 6.07 4.56 5.26
C ASP A 253 6.20 5.22 6.66
N ASN A 254 6.93 4.62 7.59
CA ASN A 254 7.24 5.21 8.89
C ASN A 254 7.83 6.64 8.83
N ILE A 255 7.44 7.49 9.81
CA ILE A 255 7.93 8.87 10.00
C ILE A 255 8.42 9.05 11.45
N ARG A 256 9.56 9.72 11.66
CA ARG A 256 10.16 9.95 12.98
C ARG A 256 10.73 11.38 13.12
N TYR A 257 10.57 11.98 14.30
CA TYR A 257 11.18 13.28 14.65
C TYR A 257 12.64 13.13 15.09
N ASP A 258 13.53 14.06 14.69
CA ASP A 258 14.99 13.94 14.89
C ASP A 258 15.54 14.58 16.18
N GLY A 259 14.68 15.23 16.98
CA GLY A 259 15.09 15.97 18.16
C GLY A 259 15.55 17.42 17.91
N LYS A 260 15.71 17.84 16.64
CA LYS A 260 16.38 19.09 16.22
C LYS A 260 15.57 19.93 15.22
N GLY A 261 14.30 19.61 15.00
CA GLY A 261 13.39 20.35 14.13
C GLY A 261 13.03 19.65 12.82
N HIS A 262 13.57 18.46 12.54
CA HIS A 262 13.35 17.73 11.29
C HIS A 262 12.53 16.45 11.50
N TYR A 263 11.89 16.00 10.43
CA TYR A 263 11.23 14.71 10.35
C TYR A 263 11.87 13.86 9.26
N TRP A 264 12.23 12.64 9.60
CA TRP A 264 12.66 11.61 8.66
C TRP A 264 11.44 10.81 8.23
N ILE A 265 11.23 10.66 6.92
CA ILE A 265 10.13 9.89 6.33
C ILE A 265 10.76 8.77 5.50
N ALA A 266 10.50 7.53 5.87
CA ALA A 266 10.87 6.37 5.07
C ALA A 266 10.00 6.31 3.80
N LEU A 267 10.59 5.90 2.68
CA LEU A 267 9.89 5.77 1.40
C LEU A 267 10.13 4.35 0.87
N TYR A 268 9.15 3.43 0.99
CA TYR A 268 9.37 2.01 0.68
C TYR A 268 9.76 1.78 -0.80
N SER A 269 9.29 2.65 -1.69
CA SER A 269 9.72 2.70 -3.09
C SER A 269 9.56 4.08 -3.70
N GLY A 270 10.35 4.36 -4.74
CA GLY A 270 10.21 5.57 -5.56
C GLY A 270 8.99 5.52 -6.49
N SER A 271 8.42 6.67 -6.80
CA SER A 271 7.20 6.77 -7.61
C SER A 271 7.50 6.62 -9.12
N SER A 272 7.64 5.36 -9.53
CA SER A 272 7.84 4.93 -10.91
C SER A 272 6.67 5.32 -11.82
N MET A 273 6.91 5.40 -13.14
CA MET A 273 5.83 5.70 -14.09
C MET A 273 4.73 4.63 -14.08
N SER A 274 5.08 3.34 -13.97
CA SER A 274 4.12 2.25 -13.85
C SER A 274 3.21 2.42 -12.62
N ASN A 275 3.77 2.78 -11.46
CA ASN A 275 2.99 2.91 -10.23
C ASN A 275 2.14 4.19 -10.24
N LYS A 276 2.62 5.28 -10.88
CA LYS A 276 1.81 6.49 -11.14
C LYS A 276 0.61 6.19 -12.04
N LEU A 277 0.82 5.47 -13.15
CA LEU A 277 -0.24 5.07 -14.08
C LEU A 277 -1.23 4.11 -13.40
N LEU A 278 -0.73 3.13 -12.65
CA LEU A 278 -1.54 2.19 -11.88
C LEU A 278 -2.50 2.95 -10.97
N LEU A 279 -2.00 3.73 -10.02
CA LEU A 279 -2.86 4.39 -9.03
C LEU A 279 -3.83 5.40 -9.64
N LYS A 280 -3.40 6.17 -10.66
CA LYS A 280 -4.21 7.22 -11.31
C LYS A 280 -5.39 6.66 -12.13
N TYR A 281 -5.29 5.46 -12.71
CA TYR A 281 -6.27 4.95 -13.68
C TYR A 281 -6.94 3.65 -13.22
N PRO A 282 -8.23 3.67 -12.80
CA PRO A 282 -8.96 2.48 -12.34
C PRO A 282 -9.01 1.32 -13.34
N ILE A 283 -8.95 1.59 -14.65
CA ILE A 283 -8.85 0.55 -15.69
C ILE A 283 -7.52 -0.21 -15.59
N ILE A 284 -6.41 0.49 -15.30
CA ILE A 284 -5.09 -0.14 -15.13
C ILE A 284 -5.06 -0.93 -13.81
N ARG A 285 -5.63 -0.38 -12.72
CA ARG A 285 -5.80 -1.14 -11.47
C ARG A 285 -6.62 -2.41 -11.65
N LYS A 286 -7.75 -2.32 -12.38
CA LYS A 286 -8.59 -3.49 -12.70
C LYS A 286 -7.86 -4.52 -13.57
N GLY A 287 -7.03 -4.08 -14.53
CA GLY A 287 -6.18 -4.96 -15.32
C GLY A 287 -5.15 -5.69 -14.46
N ALA A 288 -4.41 -4.95 -13.62
CA ALA A 288 -3.45 -5.52 -12.68
C ALA A 288 -4.10 -6.46 -11.65
N ALA A 289 -5.28 -6.13 -11.13
CA ALA A 289 -6.06 -6.99 -10.24
C ALA A 289 -6.54 -8.30 -10.90
N ILE A 290 -6.76 -8.30 -12.23
CA ILE A 290 -7.04 -9.52 -12.98
C ILE A 290 -5.76 -10.36 -13.16
N LEU A 291 -4.62 -9.72 -13.42
CA LEU A 291 -3.33 -10.41 -13.54
C LEU A 291 -2.86 -11.02 -12.20
N GLU A 292 -2.91 -10.26 -11.10
CA GLU A 292 -2.61 -10.73 -9.73
C GLU A 292 -3.52 -11.90 -9.32
N ARG A 293 -4.76 -11.96 -9.83
CA ARG A 293 -5.68 -13.08 -9.59
C ARG A 293 -5.39 -14.31 -10.45
N ILE A 294 -4.65 -14.14 -11.56
CA ILE A 294 -4.25 -15.22 -12.47
C ILE A 294 -2.89 -15.79 -12.04
N ASP A 295 -1.95 -14.95 -11.60
CA ASP A 295 -0.59 -15.35 -11.22
C ASP A 295 -0.49 -15.89 -9.77
N ARG A 296 -1.29 -16.92 -9.49
CA ARG A 296 -1.16 -17.71 -8.24
C ARG A 296 -1.72 -19.12 -8.38
N ARG A 297 -1.06 -19.94 -9.21
CA ARG A 297 -1.30 -21.40 -9.25
C ARG A 297 -0.26 -22.13 -8.38
N PRO A 298 -0.63 -22.67 -7.20
CA PRO A 298 0.28 -23.49 -6.41
C PRO A 298 0.47 -24.86 -7.08
N GLY A 299 1.53 -24.98 -7.89
CA GLY A 299 2.00 -26.23 -8.46
C GLY A 299 3.47 -26.44 -8.14
N LYS A 300 3.86 -27.64 -7.71
CA LYS A 300 5.27 -28.01 -7.60
C LYS A 300 5.79 -28.26 -9.03
N PRO A 301 6.78 -27.48 -9.54
CA PRO A 301 7.30 -27.71 -10.89
C PRO A 301 7.96 -29.09 -10.97
N VAL A 302 7.54 -29.90 -11.95
CA VAL A 302 8.09 -31.25 -12.18
C VAL A 302 9.12 -31.28 -13.32
N ALA A 303 9.07 -30.31 -14.23
CA ALA A 303 10.04 -30.08 -15.29
C ALA A 303 9.94 -28.61 -15.76
N HIS A 304 10.98 -28.11 -16.43
CA HIS A 304 11.01 -26.80 -17.06
C HIS A 304 11.70 -26.93 -18.42
N TYR A 305 11.06 -26.41 -19.48
CA TYR A 305 11.55 -26.46 -20.85
C TYR A 305 11.62 -25.03 -21.40
N TYR A 306 12.79 -24.63 -21.89
CA TYR A 306 13.08 -23.26 -22.31
C TYR A 306 14.12 -23.24 -23.44
N ASP A 307 13.94 -22.33 -24.39
CA ASP A 307 14.91 -22.01 -25.44
C ASP A 307 14.94 -20.48 -25.64
N PRO A 308 16.11 -19.81 -25.65
CA PRO A 308 16.20 -18.36 -25.83
C PRO A 308 15.61 -17.81 -27.14
N GLN A 309 15.47 -18.64 -28.17
CA GLN A 309 14.91 -18.25 -29.48
C GLN A 309 13.38 -18.31 -29.50
N LEU A 310 12.74 -18.89 -28.48
CA LEU A 310 11.30 -19.05 -28.37
C LEU A 310 10.66 -18.01 -27.47
N SER A 311 9.79 -17.18 -28.04
CA SER A 311 8.98 -16.20 -27.33
C SER A 311 7.48 -16.45 -27.49
N SER A 312 6.68 -15.93 -26.55
CA SER A 312 5.21 -15.90 -26.63
C SER A 312 4.54 -17.24 -26.95
N ILE A 313 5.08 -18.32 -26.39
CA ILE A 313 4.42 -19.62 -26.29
C ILE A 313 3.23 -19.49 -25.32
N SER A 314 2.04 -19.84 -25.78
CA SER A 314 0.76 -19.57 -25.09
C SER A 314 0.04 -20.81 -24.59
N SER A 315 0.45 -22.00 -25.04
CA SER A 315 -0.11 -23.28 -24.60
C SER A 315 0.91 -24.40 -24.73
N GLY A 316 0.72 -25.47 -23.95
CA GLY A 316 1.51 -26.70 -23.99
C GLY A 316 0.68 -27.90 -23.58
N SER A 317 0.59 -28.92 -24.42
CA SER A 317 -0.23 -30.12 -24.23
C SER A 317 0.60 -31.39 -24.44
N LYS A 318 0.70 -32.27 -23.44
CA LYS A 318 1.33 -33.59 -23.60
C LYS A 318 0.37 -34.55 -24.30
N ILE A 319 0.81 -35.20 -25.37
CA ILE A 319 0.10 -36.24 -26.11
C ILE A 319 1.09 -37.37 -26.41
N GLY A 320 0.90 -38.53 -25.76
CA GLY A 320 1.93 -39.58 -25.73
C GLY A 320 3.25 -39.03 -25.18
N ASP A 321 4.37 -39.40 -25.80
CA ASP A 321 5.73 -38.99 -25.40
C ASP A 321 6.15 -37.62 -25.98
N TYR A 322 5.18 -36.77 -26.34
CA TYR A 322 5.44 -35.49 -27.00
C TYR A 322 4.68 -34.35 -26.33
N LEU A 323 5.35 -33.21 -26.17
CA LEU A 323 4.77 -31.94 -25.76
C LEU A 323 4.55 -31.07 -27.01
N TYR A 324 3.28 -30.71 -27.24
CA TYR A 324 2.86 -29.84 -28.34
C TYR A 324 2.60 -28.44 -27.81
N CYS A 325 3.33 -27.43 -28.31
CA CYS A 325 3.22 -26.05 -27.85
C CYS A 325 2.69 -25.11 -28.93
N GLY A 326 1.70 -24.29 -28.58
CA GLY A 326 1.15 -23.23 -29.41
C GLY A 326 1.79 -21.87 -29.11
N SER A 327 1.86 -21.00 -30.11
CA SER A 327 2.40 -19.64 -30.00
C SER A 327 1.39 -18.60 -30.48
N LEU A 328 1.51 -17.36 -30.00
CA LEU A 328 0.78 -16.21 -30.53
C LEU A 328 1.44 -15.58 -31.77
N TYR A 329 2.67 -15.97 -32.12
CA TYR A 329 3.47 -15.34 -33.18
C TYR A 329 4.09 -16.32 -34.17
N TYR A 330 4.46 -17.54 -33.77
CA TYR A 330 5.03 -18.52 -34.71
C TYR A 330 3.92 -19.18 -35.55
N PRO A 331 4.07 -19.27 -36.89
CA PRO A 331 3.07 -19.87 -37.79
C PRO A 331 3.12 -21.41 -37.81
N TYR A 332 3.51 -22.04 -36.69
CA TYR A 332 3.67 -23.48 -36.56
C TYR A 332 3.45 -23.94 -35.10
N ILE A 333 3.04 -25.20 -34.93
CA ILE A 333 2.98 -25.86 -33.63
C ILE A 333 4.34 -26.50 -33.37
N LEU A 334 4.97 -26.17 -32.24
CA LEU A 334 6.18 -26.85 -31.78
C LEU A 334 5.84 -28.24 -31.26
N ARG A 335 6.67 -29.23 -31.57
CA ARG A 335 6.55 -30.60 -31.05
C ARG A 335 7.89 -31.04 -30.47
N LEU A 336 8.00 -31.03 -29.15
CA LEU A 336 9.14 -31.54 -28.41
C LEU A 336 8.89 -33.01 -28.05
N LYS A 337 9.90 -33.89 -28.22
CA LYS A 337 9.86 -35.22 -27.61
C LYS A 337 10.23 -35.09 -26.13
N LEU A 338 9.52 -35.81 -25.28
CA LEU A 338 9.85 -35.98 -23.87
C LEU A 338 10.61 -37.31 -23.74
N ASP A 339 11.72 -37.28 -23.02
CA ASP A 339 12.54 -38.45 -22.68
C ASP A 339 12.20 -38.99 -21.28
#